data_AF-A0A1J1LN47-F1
#
_entry.id   AF-A0A1J1LN47-F1
#
_cell.length_a   1.000
_cell.length_b   1.000
_cell.length_c   1.000
_cell.angle_alpha   90.00
_cell.angle_beta   90.00
_cell.angle_gamma   90.00
#
_symmetry.space_group_name_H-M   'P 1'
#
loop_
_entity.id
_entity.type
_entity.pdbx_description
1 polymer ?
#
loop_
_entity_poly.entity_id
_entity_poly.type
_entity_poly.pdbx_seq_one_letter_code
_entity_poly.pdbx_strand_id
1 'polypeptide(L)'
;MGLYKCKTCTHEFKSDVLPLECDICGGKNLVALEKSSKSVKKPIISDAKKKRSNFSQFLAVFLGMASSLVFFVGLKLGLHIISLNLKIQNLQRERDGLQTQLNQLRQTTIVRFCNQTRGETINLAVGYWDGNNGTELRTKGWLTIYPSRCEEVDLGRRYTGDVYMYGQSGTKFWNSNLPNLSFCVNSLRGFDFINANQMPCNEIGERKVQMKVFAVTPGITLWNLEE
;
A
#
# COMPACT_ATOMS: atom_id res chain seq x y z
N MET A 1 -16.35 12.12 24.86
CA MET A 1 -17.22 12.00 23.68
C MET A 1 -17.67 13.36 23.15
N GLY A 2 -16.97 13.89 22.15
CA GLY A 2 -17.36 15.09 21.39
C GLY A 2 -18.31 14.74 20.25
N LEU A 3 -19.23 15.65 19.92
CA LEU A 3 -20.11 15.51 18.76
C LEU A 3 -19.50 16.30 17.60
N TYR A 4 -19.36 15.67 16.43
CA TYR A 4 -18.75 16.26 15.25
C TYR A 4 -19.70 16.20 14.06
N LYS A 5 -19.64 17.22 13.20
CA LYS A 5 -20.40 17.29 11.95
C LYS A 5 -19.47 17.43 10.75
N CYS A 6 -19.65 16.61 9.73
CA CYS A 6 -18.95 16.75 8.46
C CYS A 6 -19.65 17.80 7.58
N LYS A 7 -18.92 18.82 7.11
CA LYS A 7 -19.49 19.80 6.17
C LYS A 7 -19.71 19.25 4.76
N THR A 8 -18.98 18.20 4.38
CA THR A 8 -19.05 17.62 3.03
C THR A 8 -20.33 16.80 2.83
N CYS A 9 -20.71 15.97 3.81
CA CYS A 9 -21.88 15.10 3.71
C CYS A 9 -22.95 15.40 4.76
N THR A 10 -22.78 16.44 5.58
CA THR A 10 -23.68 16.85 6.69
C THR A 10 -23.87 15.83 7.81
N HIS A 11 -23.17 14.70 7.77
CA HIS A 11 -23.27 13.62 8.75
C HIS A 11 -22.76 14.03 10.13
N GLU A 12 -23.48 13.62 11.18
CA GLU A 12 -23.14 13.88 12.58
C GLU A 12 -22.79 12.58 13.31
N PHE A 13 -21.64 12.55 13.95
CA PHE A 13 -21.13 11.37 14.64
C PHE A 13 -20.42 11.74 15.95
N LYS A 14 -20.29 10.77 16.86
CA LYS A 14 -19.67 10.96 18.18
C LYS A 14 -18.31 10.26 18.20
N SER A 15 -17.29 10.95 18.68
CA SER A 15 -15.96 10.38 18.84
C SER A 15 -15.34 10.77 20.18
N ASP A 16 -14.63 9.85 20.79
CA ASP A 16 -13.83 10.09 22.00
C ASP A 16 -12.44 10.63 21.69
N VAL A 17 -11.98 10.50 20.45
CA VAL A 17 -10.70 11.01 19.93
C VAL A 17 -10.99 12.02 18.81
N LEU A 18 -10.17 13.07 18.66
CA LEU A 18 -10.35 14.07 17.60
C LEU A 18 -10.31 13.40 16.21
N PRO A 19 -11.43 13.36 15.47
CA PRO A 19 -11.47 12.71 14.16
C PRO A 19 -10.76 13.59 13.12
N LEU A 20 -9.93 12.97 12.28
CA LEU A 20 -9.22 13.62 11.17
C LEU A 20 -10.05 13.62 9.87
N GLU A 21 -10.95 12.64 9.72
CA GLU A 21 -11.77 12.40 8.53
C GLU A 21 -13.17 11.91 8.94
N CYS A 22 -14.17 12.17 8.10
CA CYS A 22 -15.51 11.62 8.27
C CYS A 22 -15.51 10.12 7.95
N ASP A 23 -16.05 9.33 8.87
CA ASP A 23 -16.23 7.88 8.78
C ASP A 23 -17.08 7.41 7.58
N ILE A 24 -17.99 8.25 7.09
CA ILE A 24 -18.85 7.91 5.95
C ILE A 24 -18.23 8.31 4.60
N CYS A 25 -17.66 9.51 4.48
CA CYS A 25 -17.27 10.07 3.18
C CYS A 25 -15.77 10.36 3.03
N GLY A 26 -14.96 10.16 4.07
CA GLY A 26 -13.54 10.52 4.07
C GLY A 26 -13.26 12.03 4.05
N GLY A 27 -14.28 12.87 4.15
CA GLY A 27 -14.13 14.33 4.13
C GLY A 27 -13.43 14.87 5.38
N LYS A 28 -12.44 15.76 5.20
CA LYS A 28 -11.63 16.36 6.28
C LYS A 28 -12.24 17.60 6.94
N ASN A 29 -13.35 18.10 6.41
CA ASN A 29 -14.00 19.32 6.90
C ASN A 29 -14.97 19.00 8.04
N LEU A 30 -14.43 18.78 9.24
CA LEU A 30 -15.20 18.45 10.45
C LEU A 30 -15.32 19.65 11.39
N VAL A 31 -16.50 19.82 11.98
CA VAL A 31 -16.78 20.87 12.98
C VAL A 31 -17.23 20.22 14.28
N ALA A 32 -16.58 20.60 15.39
CA ALA A 32 -17.03 20.21 16.72
C ALA A 32 -18.28 21.01 17.11
N LEU A 33 -19.33 20.30 17.54
CA LEU A 33 -20.55 20.90 18.08
C LEU A 33 -20.43 20.94 19.61
N GLU A 34 -20.25 22.13 20.17
CA GLU A 34 -20.21 22.30 21.63
C GLU A 34 -21.57 22.00 22.27
N LYS A 35 -21.58 21.18 23.32
CA LYS A 35 -22.75 21.01 24.19
C LYS A 35 -22.87 22.23 25.09
N SER A 36 -23.97 22.98 25.00
CA SER A 36 -24.29 24.03 25.97
C SER A 36 -24.42 23.42 27.37
N SER A 37 -23.54 23.81 28.29
CA SER A 37 -23.58 23.39 29.68
C SER A 37 -24.71 24.12 30.43
N LYS A 38 -25.67 23.40 31.00
CA LYS A 38 -26.48 23.90 32.10
C LYS A 38 -25.94 23.33 33.41
N SER A 39 -25.28 24.18 34.18
CA SER A 39 -24.99 23.94 35.59
C SER A 39 -26.28 23.99 36.40
N VAL A 40 -26.49 23.03 37.30
CA VAL A 40 -27.49 23.16 38.37
C VAL A 40 -26.77 23.02 39.71
N LYS A 41 -26.55 24.16 40.37
CA LYS A 41 -26.39 24.26 41.82
C LYS A 41 -27.76 23.98 42.46
N LYS A 42 -27.78 23.28 43.60
CA LYS A 42 -28.54 23.76 44.77
C LYS A 42 -27.95 23.23 46.09
N PRO A 43 -28.06 24.04 47.17
CA PRO A 43 -27.42 23.83 48.45
C PRO A 43 -28.34 23.10 49.44
N ILE A 44 -27.77 22.49 50.47
CA ILE A 44 -28.50 22.25 51.72
C ILE A 44 -27.56 22.58 52.87
N ILE A 45 -27.99 23.60 53.63
CA ILE A 45 -27.50 23.99 54.95
C ILE A 45 -28.03 22.98 55.95
N SER A 46 -27.21 22.56 56.91
CA SER A 46 -27.70 22.31 58.27
C SER A 46 -26.57 22.48 59.28
N ASP A 47 -26.83 23.36 60.25
CA ASP A 47 -26.01 23.63 61.42
C ASP A 47 -25.78 22.39 62.29
N ALA A 48 -24.56 22.22 62.80
CA ALA A 48 -24.32 21.39 63.99
C ALA A 48 -23.13 21.91 64.80
N LYS A 49 -23.50 22.55 65.91
CA LYS A 49 -22.78 22.77 67.17
C LYS A 49 -21.33 22.24 67.28
N LYS A 50 -20.45 23.22 67.46
CA LYS A 50 -19.15 23.17 68.13
C LYS A 50 -19.22 22.37 69.46
N LYS A 51 -18.59 21.21 69.51
CA LYS A 51 -18.13 20.60 70.76
C LYS A 51 -16.69 20.11 70.59
N ARG A 52 -15.78 20.85 71.22
CA ARG A 52 -14.35 20.57 71.33
C ARG A 52 -14.21 19.30 72.18
N SER A 53 -13.62 18.24 71.65
CA SER A 53 -13.18 17.08 72.44
C SER A 53 -11.89 16.54 71.85
N ASN A 54 -10.86 16.53 72.68
CA ASN A 54 -9.55 15.98 72.37
C ASN A 54 -9.68 14.48 72.08
N PHE A 55 -9.33 14.04 70.87
CA PHE A 55 -9.07 12.62 70.58
C PHE A 55 -7.92 12.51 69.57
N SER A 56 -6.77 13.03 69.98
CA SER A 56 -5.47 12.64 69.44
C SER A 56 -5.20 11.22 69.92
N GLN A 57 -5.25 10.24 69.01
CA GLN A 57 -4.40 9.03 68.95
C GLN A 57 -4.95 7.91 68.03
N PHE A 58 -6.17 8.02 67.48
CA PHE A 58 -6.70 7.01 66.53
C PHE A 58 -6.49 7.32 65.03
N LEU A 59 -5.93 8.48 64.68
CA LEU A 59 -5.77 8.87 63.26
C LEU A 59 -4.59 8.16 62.55
N ALA A 60 -3.57 7.70 63.30
CA ALA A 60 -2.35 7.15 62.70
C ALA A 60 -2.56 5.75 62.11
N VAL A 61 -3.45 4.93 62.67
CA VAL A 61 -3.72 3.56 62.18
C VAL A 61 -4.62 3.56 60.94
N PHE A 62 -5.58 4.50 60.84
CA PHE A 62 -6.41 4.65 59.64
C PHE A 62 -5.66 5.26 58.46
N LEU A 63 -4.70 6.16 58.69
CA LEU A 63 -3.84 6.71 57.63
C LEU A 63 -2.88 5.67 57.05
N GLY A 64 -2.34 4.75 57.87
CA GLY A 64 -1.51 3.64 57.39
C GLY A 64 -2.28 2.61 56.55
N MET A 65 -3.51 2.27 56.95
CA MET A 65 -4.35 1.33 56.19
C MET A 65 -4.96 1.95 54.92
N ALA A 66 -5.34 3.23 54.94
CA ALA A 66 -5.78 3.95 53.74
C ALA A 66 -4.64 4.15 52.73
N SER A 67 -3.42 4.41 53.20
CA SER A 67 -2.23 4.52 52.34
C SER A 67 -1.89 3.20 51.64
N SER A 68 -1.98 2.06 52.33
CA SER A 68 -1.79 0.74 51.69
C SER A 68 -2.87 0.45 50.66
N LEU A 69 -4.15 0.75 50.94
CA LEU A 69 -5.23 0.50 49.98
C LEU A 69 -5.09 1.34 48.70
N VAL A 70 -4.74 2.62 48.83
CA VAL A 70 -4.47 3.51 47.69
C VAL A 70 -3.25 3.03 46.88
N PHE A 71 -2.21 2.53 47.56
CA PHE A 71 -1.04 1.97 46.91
C PHE A 71 -1.37 0.69 46.13
N PHE A 72 -2.17 -0.23 46.69
CA PHE A 72 -2.59 -1.46 46.00
C PHE A 72 -3.51 -1.19 44.80
N VAL A 73 -4.45 -0.23 44.93
CA VAL A 73 -5.31 0.18 43.81
C VAL A 73 -4.47 0.85 42.71
N GLY A 74 -3.53 1.72 43.07
CA GLY A 74 -2.60 2.35 42.13
C GLY A 74 -1.69 1.34 41.41
N LEU A 75 -1.15 0.36 42.13
CA LEU A 75 -0.32 -0.70 41.56
C LEU A 75 -1.12 -1.57 40.59
N LYS A 76 -2.36 -1.93 40.95
CA LYS A 76 -3.26 -2.72 40.10
C LYS A 76 -3.66 -1.97 38.84
N LEU A 77 -3.99 -0.68 38.92
CA LEU A 77 -4.21 0.16 37.74
C LEU A 77 -2.95 0.28 36.87
N GLY A 78 -1.77 0.47 37.47
CA GLY A 78 -0.49 0.52 36.75
C GLY A 78 -0.21 -0.75 35.96
N LEU A 79 -0.41 -1.92 36.58
CA LEU A 79 -0.29 -3.22 35.92
C LEU A 79 -1.28 -3.39 34.75
N HIS A 80 -2.53 -2.95 34.92
CA HIS A 80 -3.52 -2.98 33.82
C HIS A 80 -3.13 -2.06 32.67
N ILE A 81 -2.61 -0.86 32.95
CA ILE A 81 -2.14 0.09 31.92
C ILE A 81 -0.94 -0.50 31.15
N ILE A 82 0.02 -1.11 31.85
CA ILE A 82 1.17 -1.76 31.21
C ILE A 82 0.71 -2.93 30.33
N SER A 83 -0.21 -3.76 30.84
CA SER A 83 -0.78 -4.88 30.09
C SER A 83 -1.52 -4.44 28.83
N LEU A 84 -2.30 -3.35 28.92
CA LEU A 84 -2.99 -2.74 27.78
C LEU A 84 -2.00 -2.20 26.74
N ASN A 85 -0.96 -1.49 27.18
CA ASN A 85 0.06 -0.94 26.28
C ASN A 85 0.81 -2.04 25.51
N LEU A 86 1.16 -3.15 26.18
CA LEU A 86 1.77 -4.31 25.53
C LEU A 86 0.85 -4.93 24.47
N LYS A 87 -0.45 -5.04 24.78
CA LYS A 87 -1.43 -5.56 23.83
C LYS A 87 -1.59 -4.64 22.60
N ILE A 88 -1.61 -3.32 22.82
CA ILE A 88 -1.66 -2.33 21.73
C ILE A 88 -0.42 -2.43 20.84
N GLN A 89 0.77 -2.54 21.42
CA GLN A 89 2.02 -2.71 20.66
C GLN A 89 2.04 -3.99 19.83
N ASN A 90 1.57 -5.11 20.38
CA ASN A 90 1.49 -6.37 19.62
C ASN A 90 0.52 -6.26 18.43
N LEU A 91 -0.66 -5.68 18.63
CA LEU A 91 -1.63 -5.47 17.55
C LEU A 91 -1.09 -4.52 16.46
N GLN A 92 -0.31 -3.51 16.84
CA GLN A 92 0.35 -2.63 15.88
C GLN A 92 1.37 -3.40 15.03
N ARG A 93 2.21 -4.25 15.65
CA ARG A 93 3.16 -5.09 14.90
C ARG A 93 2.46 -6.07 13.97
N GLU A 94 1.37 -6.70 14.40
CA GLU A 94 0.58 -7.58 13.55
C GLU A 94 -0.01 -6.85 12.34
N ARG A 95 -0.58 -5.66 12.57
CA ARG A 95 -1.09 -4.81 11.49
C ARG A 95 0.00 -4.40 10.52
N ASP A 96 1.18 -4.02 11.00
CA ASP A 96 2.29 -3.62 10.15
C ASP A 96 2.85 -4.81 9.36
N GLY A 97 2.89 -6.00 9.97
CA GLY A 97 3.23 -7.24 9.28
C GLY A 97 2.25 -7.59 8.16
N LEU A 98 0.94 -7.53 8.45
CA LEU A 98 -0.12 -7.75 7.46
C LEU A 98 -0.10 -6.71 6.34
N GLN A 99 0.13 -5.44 6.66
CA GLN A 99 0.25 -4.38 5.66
C GLN A 99 1.44 -4.62 4.74
N THR A 100 2.57 -5.09 5.28
CA THR A 100 3.75 -5.44 4.50
C THR A 100 3.47 -6.61 3.57
N GLN A 101 2.80 -7.65 4.06
CA GLN A 101 2.35 -8.79 3.24
C GLN A 101 1.38 -8.35 2.14
N LEU A 102 0.42 -7.47 2.46
CA LEU A 102 -0.53 -6.93 1.49
C LEU A 102 0.18 -6.10 0.41
N ASN A 103 1.15 -5.29 0.79
CA ASN A 103 1.94 -4.50 -0.16
C ASN A 103 2.75 -5.43 -1.09
N GLN A 104 3.35 -6.49 -0.57
CA GLN A 104 4.01 -7.53 -1.39
C GLN A 104 3.03 -8.26 -2.31
N LEU A 105 1.81 -8.53 -1.84
CA LEU A 105 0.75 -9.17 -2.63
C LEU A 105 0.22 -8.26 -3.76
N ARG A 106 0.31 -6.94 -3.58
CA ARG A 106 -0.13 -5.92 -4.54
C ARG A 106 0.97 -5.48 -5.52
N GLN A 107 2.21 -5.96 -5.37
CA GLN A 107 3.28 -5.56 -6.27
C GLN A 107 3.01 -6.06 -7.70
N THR A 108 2.74 -5.11 -8.59
CA THR A 108 2.73 -5.30 -10.03
C THR A 108 4.17 -5.39 -10.54
N THR A 109 4.38 -6.21 -11.56
CA THR A 109 5.66 -6.28 -12.26
C THR A 109 5.59 -5.42 -13.51
N ILE A 110 6.41 -4.39 -13.57
CA ILE A 110 6.49 -3.44 -14.69
C ILE A 110 7.92 -3.48 -15.23
N VAL A 111 8.05 -3.58 -16.55
CA VAL A 111 9.32 -3.34 -17.23
C VAL A 111 9.26 -2.01 -17.92
N ARG A 112 10.20 -1.11 -17.59
CA ARG A 112 10.37 0.19 -18.22
C ARG A 112 11.53 0.12 -19.20
N PHE A 113 11.23 0.19 -20.49
CA PHE A 113 12.22 0.22 -21.56
C PHE A 113 12.54 1.66 -21.93
N CYS A 114 13.79 2.08 -21.77
CA CYS A 114 14.22 3.44 -22.04
C CYS A 114 15.15 3.49 -23.25
N ASN A 115 14.79 4.30 -24.26
CA ASN A 115 15.62 4.52 -25.43
C ASN A 115 16.70 5.56 -25.13
N GLN A 116 17.95 5.10 -25.05
CA GLN A 116 19.12 5.95 -24.79
C GLN A 116 19.95 6.23 -26.05
N THR A 117 19.46 5.85 -27.23
CA THR A 117 20.14 6.13 -28.50
C THR A 117 20.09 7.61 -28.86
N ARG A 118 21.04 8.04 -29.70
CA ARG A 118 21.15 9.43 -30.15
C ARG A 118 20.24 9.70 -31.34
N GLY A 119 18.97 9.97 -31.05
CA GLY A 119 18.01 10.48 -32.04
C GLY A 119 17.31 9.40 -32.88
N GLU A 120 17.53 8.12 -32.59
CA GLU A 120 16.89 7.03 -33.30
C GLU A 120 15.62 6.54 -32.58
N THR A 121 14.53 6.33 -33.31
CA THR A 121 13.32 5.70 -32.76
C THR A 121 13.50 4.18 -32.77
N ILE A 122 13.21 3.52 -31.65
CA ILE A 122 13.28 2.07 -31.53
C ILE A 122 11.86 1.50 -31.61
N ASN A 123 11.66 0.54 -32.50
CA ASN A 123 10.50 -0.35 -32.43
C ASN A 123 10.90 -1.55 -31.58
N LEU A 124 10.14 -1.83 -30.53
CA LEU A 124 10.42 -2.91 -29.58
C LEU A 124 9.21 -3.83 -29.48
N ALA A 125 9.39 -5.11 -29.78
CA ALA A 125 8.42 -6.14 -29.44
C ALA A 125 8.82 -6.80 -28.13
N VAL A 126 7.85 -7.02 -27.24
CA VAL A 126 8.07 -7.61 -25.91
C VAL A 126 7.16 -8.82 -25.75
N GLY A 127 7.74 -9.93 -25.31
CA GLY A 127 7.07 -11.19 -25.01
C GLY A 127 7.27 -11.61 -23.56
N TYR A 128 6.28 -12.24 -22.96
CA TYR A 128 6.34 -12.82 -21.62
C TYR A 128 5.33 -13.95 -21.49
N TRP A 129 5.61 -14.91 -20.60
CA TRP A 129 4.68 -16.00 -20.31
C TRP A 129 3.52 -15.49 -19.46
N ASP A 130 2.28 -15.77 -19.82
CA ASP A 130 1.15 -15.38 -18.98
C ASP A 130 0.97 -16.36 -17.81
N GLY A 131 0.84 -15.81 -16.60
CA GLY A 131 0.88 -16.51 -15.31
C GLY A 131 -0.33 -17.39 -15.01
N ASN A 132 -1.32 -17.49 -15.89
CA ASN A 132 -2.43 -18.42 -15.68
C ASN A 132 -2.03 -19.88 -15.87
N ASN A 133 -0.98 -20.19 -16.67
CA ASN A 133 -0.40 -21.54 -16.78
C ASN A 133 1.09 -21.56 -17.16
N GLY A 134 1.72 -20.42 -17.49
CA GLY A 134 3.13 -20.38 -17.91
C GLY A 134 3.42 -21.08 -19.24
N THR A 135 2.38 -21.48 -19.99
CA THR A 135 2.48 -22.25 -21.23
C THR A 135 2.28 -21.42 -22.50
N GLU A 136 1.87 -20.16 -22.36
CA GLU A 136 1.54 -19.29 -23.50
C GLU A 136 2.42 -18.03 -23.50
N LEU A 137 3.27 -17.91 -24.51
CA LEU A 137 4.08 -16.72 -24.71
C LEU A 137 3.19 -15.65 -25.33
N ARG A 138 2.88 -14.61 -24.56
CA ARG A 138 2.12 -13.44 -25.01
C ARG A 138 3.08 -12.35 -25.46
N THR A 139 2.76 -11.66 -26.55
CA THR A 139 3.52 -10.48 -26.99
C THR A 139 2.59 -9.30 -27.20
N LYS A 140 3.01 -8.07 -26.88
CA LYS A 140 2.16 -6.86 -27.02
C LYS A 140 2.28 -6.17 -28.40
N GLY A 141 2.75 -6.88 -29.43
CA GLY A 141 3.12 -6.27 -30.71
C GLY A 141 4.29 -5.29 -30.57
N TRP A 142 4.36 -4.30 -31.46
CA TRP A 142 5.43 -3.29 -31.47
C TRP A 142 5.10 -2.07 -30.61
N LEU A 143 6.01 -1.77 -29.69
CA LEU A 143 6.09 -0.51 -28.96
C LEU A 143 7.03 0.43 -29.72
N THR A 144 6.60 1.65 -29.97
CA THR A 144 7.45 2.68 -30.59
C THR A 144 8.02 3.57 -29.49
N ILE A 145 9.34 3.50 -29.27
CA ILE A 145 10.05 4.22 -28.23
C ILE A 145 10.89 5.33 -28.88
N TYR A 146 10.44 6.58 -28.74
CA TYR A 146 11.15 7.75 -29.24
C TYR A 146 12.48 7.99 -28.49
N PRO A 147 13.43 8.72 -29.10
CA PRO A 147 14.70 9.05 -28.45
C PRO A 147 14.50 9.70 -27.07
N SER A 148 15.28 9.28 -26.08
CA SER A 148 15.20 9.78 -24.69
C SER A 148 13.83 9.61 -24.01
N ARG A 149 12.99 8.71 -24.53
CA ARG A 149 11.71 8.33 -23.91
C ARG A 149 11.78 6.90 -23.36
N CYS A 150 10.84 6.61 -22.46
CA CYS A 150 10.65 5.27 -21.95
C CYS A 150 9.20 4.83 -22.13
N GLU A 151 9.02 3.55 -22.45
CA GLU A 151 7.72 2.90 -22.50
C GLU A 151 7.63 1.82 -21.42
N GLU A 152 6.44 1.63 -20.87
CA GLU A 152 6.19 0.67 -19.79
C GLU A 152 5.36 -0.51 -20.26
N VAL A 153 5.78 -1.70 -19.87
CA VAL A 153 5.05 -2.94 -20.08
C VAL A 153 4.65 -3.50 -18.72
N ASP A 154 3.35 -3.43 -18.43
CA ASP A 154 2.74 -4.13 -17.30
C ASP A 154 2.61 -5.63 -17.63
N LEU A 155 3.29 -6.45 -16.84
CA LEU A 155 3.31 -7.93 -16.94
C LEU A 155 2.31 -8.59 -15.98
N GLY A 156 1.59 -7.82 -15.19
CA GLY A 156 0.60 -8.28 -14.23
C GLY A 156 1.11 -8.37 -12.80
N ARG A 157 0.25 -8.87 -11.91
CA ARG A 157 0.52 -8.94 -10.48
C ARG A 157 1.53 -10.04 -10.17
N ARG A 158 2.62 -9.67 -9.48
CA ARG A 158 3.67 -10.57 -8.99
C ARG A 158 4.30 -11.46 -10.06
N TYR A 159 4.28 -11.02 -11.31
CA TYR A 159 4.95 -11.75 -12.38
C TYR A 159 6.44 -11.89 -12.06
N THR A 160 6.93 -13.13 -12.12
CA THR A 160 8.33 -13.48 -11.95
C THR A 160 8.68 -14.46 -13.06
N GLY A 161 9.72 -14.17 -13.81
CA GLY A 161 10.11 -15.01 -14.93
C GLY A 161 10.89 -14.27 -16.00
N ASP A 162 11.01 -14.93 -17.13
CA ASP A 162 11.74 -14.42 -18.28
C ASP A 162 10.86 -13.50 -19.12
N VAL A 163 11.40 -12.34 -19.44
CA VAL A 163 10.88 -11.39 -20.43
C VAL A 163 11.76 -11.47 -21.66
N TYR A 164 11.11 -11.54 -22.80
CA TYR A 164 11.71 -11.66 -24.11
C TYR A 164 11.48 -10.38 -24.87
N MET A 165 12.46 -9.96 -25.67
CA MET A 165 12.32 -8.76 -26.47
C MET A 165 13.04 -8.85 -27.80
N TYR A 166 12.54 -8.09 -28.76
CA TYR A 166 13.19 -7.82 -30.04
C TYR A 166 13.08 -6.33 -30.33
N GLY A 167 14.21 -5.62 -30.37
CA GLY A 167 14.26 -4.22 -30.77
C GLY A 167 14.85 -4.05 -32.16
N GLN A 168 14.37 -3.06 -32.91
CA GLN A 168 14.96 -2.63 -34.17
C GLN A 168 14.95 -1.11 -34.29
N SER A 169 16.06 -0.55 -34.76
CA SER A 169 16.15 0.83 -35.22
C SER A 169 17.10 0.92 -36.41
N GLY A 170 16.58 1.27 -37.59
CA GLY A 170 17.36 1.24 -38.83
C GLY A 170 18.03 -0.13 -39.05
N THR A 171 19.36 -0.16 -38.99
CA THR A 171 20.20 -1.36 -39.11
C THR A 171 20.64 -1.96 -37.77
N LYS A 172 20.26 -1.36 -36.64
CA LYS A 172 20.57 -1.85 -35.28
C LYS A 172 19.46 -2.75 -34.76
N PHE A 173 19.85 -3.78 -34.02
CA PHE A 173 18.93 -4.77 -33.47
C PHE A 173 19.26 -5.06 -32.00
N TRP A 174 18.23 -5.09 -31.16
CA TRP A 174 18.31 -5.55 -29.77
C TRP A 174 17.71 -6.96 -29.70
N ASN A 175 18.51 -7.94 -30.09
CA ASN A 175 18.14 -9.34 -30.12
C ASN A 175 19.27 -10.21 -29.54
N SER A 176 19.04 -11.52 -29.50
CA SER A 176 20.09 -12.50 -29.22
C SER A 176 20.52 -13.16 -30.52
N ASN A 177 21.80 -13.53 -30.62
CA ASN A 177 22.31 -14.36 -31.71
C ASN A 177 21.93 -15.85 -31.54
N LEU A 178 21.14 -16.20 -30.52
CA LEU A 178 20.71 -17.56 -30.26
C LEU A 178 19.54 -17.95 -31.17
N PRO A 179 19.71 -18.90 -32.10
CA PRO A 179 18.71 -19.23 -33.12
C PRO A 179 17.44 -19.90 -32.55
N ASN A 180 17.54 -20.51 -31.36
CA ASN A 180 16.47 -21.32 -30.80
C ASN A 180 15.36 -20.52 -30.10
N LEU A 181 15.55 -19.20 -29.94
CA LEU A 181 14.58 -18.33 -29.29
C LEU A 181 14.07 -17.32 -30.31
N SER A 182 12.86 -17.56 -30.84
CA SER A 182 12.16 -16.65 -31.73
C SER A 182 10.65 -16.63 -31.49
N PHE A 183 10.00 -15.51 -31.82
CA PHE A 183 8.54 -15.35 -31.74
C PHE A 183 8.02 -14.54 -32.93
N CYS A 184 6.73 -14.69 -33.23
CA CYS A 184 6.06 -13.90 -34.27
C CYS A 184 5.71 -12.51 -33.74
N VAL A 185 5.98 -11.50 -34.57
CA VAL A 185 5.52 -10.12 -34.39
C VAL A 185 4.76 -9.68 -35.63
N ASN A 186 3.83 -8.76 -35.50
CA ASN A 186 3.13 -8.16 -36.65
C ASN A 186 3.39 -6.66 -36.73
N SER A 187 3.99 -6.21 -37.83
CA SER A 187 4.37 -4.80 -38.05
C SER A 187 3.18 -3.85 -38.27
N LEU A 188 2.00 -4.39 -38.53
CA LEU A 188 0.80 -3.61 -38.90
C LEU A 188 -0.19 -3.47 -37.73
N ARG A 189 0.00 -4.22 -36.64
CA ARG A 189 -0.97 -4.27 -35.54
C ARG A 189 -0.30 -4.33 -34.17
N GLY A 190 -0.77 -3.51 -33.23
CA GLY A 190 -0.49 -3.64 -31.80
C GLY A 190 -1.58 -4.49 -31.15
N PHE A 191 -1.46 -5.81 -31.20
CA PHE A 191 -2.36 -6.73 -30.49
C PHE A 191 -1.55 -7.80 -29.74
N ASP A 192 -2.23 -8.43 -28.79
CA ASP A 192 -1.70 -9.55 -28.03
C ASP A 192 -1.64 -10.82 -28.89
N PHE A 193 -0.43 -11.28 -29.25
CA PHE A 193 -0.26 -12.62 -29.82
C PHE A 193 -0.12 -13.64 -28.70
N ILE A 194 -1.12 -14.49 -28.51
CA ILE A 194 -1.05 -15.64 -27.61
C ILE A 194 -0.33 -16.77 -28.35
N ASN A 195 0.54 -17.51 -27.65
CA ASN A 195 1.36 -18.59 -28.24
C ASN A 195 2.28 -18.13 -29.38
N ALA A 196 2.85 -16.92 -29.25
CA ALA A 196 3.66 -16.28 -30.29
C ALA A 196 4.92 -17.08 -30.71
N ASN A 197 5.36 -18.02 -29.87
CA ASN A 197 6.46 -18.96 -30.17
C ASN A 197 6.03 -20.16 -31.04
N GLN A 198 4.73 -20.46 -31.11
CA GLN A 198 4.17 -21.61 -31.83
C GLN A 198 3.47 -21.20 -33.14
N MET A 199 3.14 -19.92 -33.30
CA MET A 199 2.50 -19.41 -34.50
C MET A 199 3.44 -19.53 -35.72
N PRO A 200 2.88 -19.82 -36.91
CA PRO A 200 3.69 -19.98 -38.12
C PRO A 200 4.18 -18.66 -38.74
N CYS A 201 3.75 -17.49 -38.22
CA CYS A 201 4.06 -16.15 -38.75
C CYS A 201 3.72 -15.96 -40.24
N ASN A 202 2.56 -16.45 -40.68
CA ASN A 202 2.19 -16.52 -42.11
C ASN A 202 1.21 -15.43 -42.54
N GLU A 203 0.67 -14.64 -41.62
CA GLU A 203 -0.25 -13.56 -41.99
C GLU A 203 0.49 -12.33 -42.51
N ILE A 204 -0.24 -11.47 -43.23
CA ILE A 204 0.32 -10.22 -43.77
C ILE A 204 0.84 -9.34 -42.63
N GLY A 205 2.09 -8.91 -42.75
CA GLY A 205 2.78 -8.11 -41.75
C GLY A 205 3.41 -8.91 -40.61
N GLU A 206 3.22 -10.23 -40.56
CA GLU A 206 3.89 -11.08 -39.59
C GLU A 206 5.34 -11.37 -39.98
N ARG A 207 6.21 -11.41 -38.98
CA ARG A 207 7.62 -11.75 -39.12
C ARG A 207 8.08 -12.54 -37.91
N LYS A 208 8.85 -13.60 -38.14
CA LYS A 208 9.57 -14.31 -37.09
C LYS A 208 10.84 -13.54 -36.72
N VAL A 209 11.00 -13.21 -35.45
CA VAL A 209 12.14 -12.43 -34.95
C VAL A 209 12.87 -13.18 -33.83
N GLN A 210 14.18 -13.03 -33.78
CA GLN A 210 15.01 -13.59 -32.70
C GLN A 210 14.83 -12.76 -31.44
N MET A 211 14.84 -13.39 -30.27
CA MET A 211 14.58 -12.70 -29.01
C MET A 211 15.80 -12.65 -28.09
N LYS A 212 15.96 -11.52 -27.40
CA LYS A 212 16.84 -11.37 -26.23
C LYS A 212 16.02 -11.61 -24.97
N VAL A 213 16.59 -12.33 -24.00
CA VAL A 213 15.91 -12.70 -22.75
C VAL A 213 16.55 -12.03 -21.54
N PHE A 214 15.74 -11.66 -20.57
CA PHE A 214 16.18 -11.22 -19.24
C PHE A 214 15.12 -11.57 -18.19
N ALA A 215 15.55 -11.83 -16.96
CA ALA A 215 14.65 -12.18 -15.88
C ALA A 215 14.12 -10.94 -15.14
N VAL A 216 12.89 -11.02 -14.65
CA VAL A 216 12.26 -9.97 -13.83
C VAL A 216 11.64 -10.54 -12.56
N THR A 217 11.52 -9.69 -11.55
CA THR A 217 10.84 -9.97 -10.27
C THR A 217 9.82 -8.85 -9.99
N PRO A 218 8.88 -9.05 -9.04
CA PRO A 218 7.86 -8.06 -8.75
C PRO A 218 8.43 -6.69 -8.37
N GLY A 219 7.88 -5.63 -8.96
CA GLY A 219 8.43 -4.28 -8.89
C GLY A 219 8.67 -3.67 -10.27
N ILE A 220 9.51 -2.64 -10.32
CA ILE A 220 9.87 -1.94 -11.56
C ILE A 220 11.28 -2.35 -11.97
N THR A 221 11.40 -2.99 -13.13
CA THR A 221 12.69 -3.28 -13.76
C THR A 221 12.97 -2.23 -14.83
N LEU A 222 14.11 -1.56 -14.75
CA LEU A 222 14.58 -0.62 -15.78
C LEU A 222 15.44 -1.38 -16.80
N TRP A 223 15.13 -1.20 -18.09
CA TRP A 223 15.92 -1.73 -19.18
C TRP A 223 16.34 -0.62 -20.14
N ASN A 224 17.64 -0.33 -20.22
CA ASN A 224 18.18 0.67 -21.13
C ASN A 224 18.47 0.04 -22.50
N LEU A 225 17.92 0.64 -23.55
CA LEU A 225 18.21 0.33 -24.93
C LEU A 225 19.31 1.28 -25.41
N GLU A 226 20.54 0.82 -25.27
CA GLU A 226 21.78 1.52 -25.64
C GLU A 226 22.30 1.00 -26.99
N GLU A 227 23.27 1.69 -27.60
CA GLU A 227 23.85 1.32 -28.89
C GLU A 227 24.62 -0.01 -28.88
#